data_AF-A0A6N6P473-F1
#
_entry.id   AF-A0A6N6P473-F1
#
_cell.length_a   1.000
_cell.length_b   1.000
_cell.length_c   1.000
_cell.angle_alpha   90.00
_cell.angle_beta   90.00
_cell.angle_gamma   90.00
#
_symmetry.space_group_name_H-M   'P 1'
#
loop_
_entity.id
_entity.type
_entity.pdbx_description
1 polymer ?
#
loop_
_entity_poly.entity_id
_entity_poly.type
_entity_poly.pdbx_seq_one_letter_code
_entity_poly.pdbx_strand_id
1 'polypeptide(L)'
;MSPLRPATCLRLAAIAMLAWPMRTAAIELPPAMMLGLQAENFAEREQAQAELLAWTRQRADASPEALYQQSRSAAEPEQRQRCLGVLRELVCDEYLRNGVGYVGFRMNPNTEAVKVPGEDLPRFAVRVLQVEPDTPGHKAGLLGGDLLLGVDDIVWHQEDTSTVVSEKIKSFKAGTKVTLKLFREGKLVDLPLALGRRPAAADLLQFQFGFGGMPIGPEAIAGAERTAKDEYFHRWLAARKAKD
;
A
#
# COMPACT_ATOMS: atom_id res chain seq x y z
N MET A 1 -15.04 41.05 59.63
CA MET A 1 -14.73 39.66 59.22
C MET A 1 -15.90 39.15 58.38
N SER A 2 -15.62 38.84 57.11
CA SER A 2 -16.42 38.11 56.09
C SER A 2 -17.85 38.59 55.71
N PRO A 3 -18.06 38.99 54.44
CA PRO A 3 -19.39 39.07 53.82
C PRO A 3 -19.72 37.78 53.02
N LEU A 4 -20.94 37.27 53.18
CA LEU A 4 -21.52 36.23 52.33
C LEU A 4 -22.08 36.88 51.05
N ARG A 5 -21.55 36.49 49.88
CA ARG A 5 -22.07 36.89 48.56
C ARG A 5 -23.15 35.91 48.09
N PRO A 6 -24.27 36.37 47.50
CA PRO A 6 -25.18 35.49 46.79
C PRO A 6 -24.77 35.29 45.33
N ALA A 7 -25.08 34.08 44.88
CA ALA A 7 -24.90 33.47 43.56
C ALA A 7 -25.05 34.43 42.36
N THR A 8 -24.04 34.41 41.48
CA THR A 8 -24.19 34.86 40.09
C THR A 8 -23.93 33.66 39.20
N CYS A 9 -24.98 33.14 38.56
CA CYS A 9 -24.93 32.06 37.59
C CYS A 9 -24.01 32.43 36.43
N LEU A 10 -22.87 31.75 36.33
CA LEU A 10 -21.98 31.82 35.18
C LEU A 10 -22.63 31.03 34.04
N ARG A 11 -23.22 31.74 33.07
CA ARG A 11 -23.63 31.15 31.79
C ARG A 11 -22.37 30.71 31.04
N LEU A 12 -22.08 29.41 31.07
CA LEU A 12 -21.15 28.78 30.14
C LEU A 12 -21.73 28.89 28.73
N ALA A 13 -21.23 29.86 27.96
CA ALA A 13 -21.44 29.89 26.51
C ALA A 13 -20.64 28.74 25.91
N ALA A 14 -21.30 27.62 25.61
CA ALA A 14 -20.74 26.55 24.82
C ALA A 14 -20.50 27.10 23.40
N ILE A 15 -19.24 27.39 23.07
CA ILE A 15 -18.82 27.62 21.69
C ILE A 15 -18.93 26.26 20.99
N ALA A 16 -20.07 26.01 20.35
CA ALA A 16 -20.21 24.93 19.41
C ALA A 16 -19.28 25.24 18.24
N MET A 17 -18.08 24.64 18.24
CA MET A 17 -17.29 24.47 17.04
C MET A 17 -18.11 23.60 16.09
N LEU A 18 -18.95 24.24 15.28
CA LEU A 18 -19.53 23.63 14.09
C LEU A 18 -18.34 23.22 13.23
N ALA A 19 -17.93 21.97 13.36
CA ALA A 19 -17.06 21.31 12.41
C ALA A 19 -17.85 21.27 11.10
N TRP A 20 -17.67 22.32 10.30
CA TRP A 20 -18.18 22.35 8.94
C TRP A 20 -17.53 21.15 8.26
N PRO A 21 -18.30 20.17 7.76
CA PRO A 21 -17.70 19.11 6.98
C PRO A 21 -17.01 19.82 5.82
N MET A 22 -15.69 19.66 5.71
CA MET A 22 -14.98 20.03 4.50
C MET A 22 -15.62 19.22 3.38
N ARG A 23 -16.62 19.78 2.70
CA ARG A 23 -17.01 19.36 1.37
C ARG A 23 -15.73 19.53 0.57
N THR A 24 -15.04 18.43 0.29
CA THR A 24 -14.01 18.38 -0.73
C THR A 24 -14.67 18.97 -1.97
N ALA A 25 -14.24 20.17 -2.38
CA ALA A 25 -14.76 20.79 -3.59
C ALA A 25 -14.60 19.77 -4.71
N ALA A 26 -15.72 19.39 -5.33
CA ALA A 26 -15.70 18.46 -6.44
C ALA A 26 -14.80 19.05 -7.52
N ILE A 27 -13.75 18.31 -7.89
CA ILE A 27 -12.81 18.82 -8.87
C ILE A 27 -13.46 18.78 -10.26
N GLU A 28 -13.44 19.91 -10.96
CA GLU A 28 -13.98 19.97 -12.31
C GLU A 28 -12.93 19.46 -13.31
N LEU A 29 -13.35 18.53 -14.19
CA LEU A 29 -12.50 18.00 -15.24
C LEU A 29 -12.31 19.06 -16.35
N PRO A 30 -11.11 19.22 -16.94
CA PRO A 30 -10.84 20.26 -17.94
C PRO A 30 -11.77 20.12 -19.17
N PRO A 31 -12.62 21.12 -19.48
CA PRO A 31 -13.61 21.00 -20.56
C PRO A 31 -13.01 20.71 -21.92
N ALA A 32 -11.84 21.29 -22.22
CA ALA A 32 -11.13 21.06 -23.49
C ALA A 32 -10.71 19.59 -23.66
N MET A 33 -10.15 18.97 -22.61
CA MET A 33 -9.77 17.56 -22.65
C MET A 33 -11.01 16.67 -22.74
N MET A 34 -12.08 17.02 -22.01
CA MET A 34 -13.35 16.31 -22.03
C MET A 34 -14.02 16.33 -23.41
N LEU A 35 -13.94 17.44 -24.13
CA LEU A 35 -14.42 17.57 -25.50
C LEU A 35 -13.56 16.73 -26.46
N GLY A 36 -12.23 16.77 -26.30
CA GLY A 36 -11.28 16.00 -27.11
C GLY A 36 -11.49 14.48 -27.02
N LEU A 37 -12.01 13.95 -25.91
CA LEU A 37 -12.37 12.53 -25.79
C LEU A 37 -13.41 12.06 -26.82
N GLN A 38 -14.17 12.98 -27.41
CA GLN A 38 -15.22 12.69 -28.37
C GLN A 38 -14.83 13.04 -29.81
N ALA A 39 -13.58 13.47 -30.07
CA ALA A 39 -13.13 13.83 -31.41
C ALA A 39 -13.37 12.68 -32.41
N GLU A 40 -13.71 12.94 -33.66
CA GLU A 40 -13.90 11.87 -34.67
C GLU A 40 -12.58 11.18 -35.04
N ASN A 41 -11.49 11.92 -34.96
CA ASN A 41 -10.14 11.44 -35.21
C ASN A 41 -9.62 10.64 -34.00
N PHE A 42 -9.21 9.39 -34.25
CA PHE A 42 -8.66 8.52 -33.22
C PHE A 42 -7.43 9.11 -32.52
N ALA A 43 -6.51 9.73 -33.28
CA ALA A 43 -5.30 10.29 -32.71
C ALA A 43 -5.58 11.45 -31.75
N GLU A 44 -6.57 12.29 -32.09
CA GLU A 44 -7.01 13.40 -31.23
C GLU A 44 -7.64 12.90 -29.94
N ARG A 45 -8.44 11.82 -30.00
CA ARG A 45 -9.02 11.19 -28.81
C ARG A 45 -7.94 10.58 -27.89
N GLU A 46 -6.97 9.87 -28.46
CA GLU A 46 -5.88 9.29 -27.68
C GLU A 46 -5.03 10.36 -26.99
N GLN A 47 -4.74 11.46 -27.71
CA GLN A 47 -4.01 12.60 -27.16
C GLN A 47 -4.79 13.24 -26.00
N ALA A 48 -6.08 13.53 -26.19
CA ALA A 48 -6.93 14.10 -25.14
C ALA A 48 -7.02 13.19 -23.91
N GLN A 49 -7.10 11.87 -24.10
CA GLN A 49 -7.10 10.91 -23.01
C GLN A 49 -5.77 10.88 -22.25
N ALA A 50 -4.64 10.93 -22.96
CA ALA A 50 -3.31 10.98 -22.36
C ALA A 50 -3.11 12.28 -21.55
N GLU A 51 -3.54 13.41 -22.08
CA GLU A 51 -3.51 14.71 -21.39
C GLU A 51 -4.39 14.70 -20.15
N LEU A 52 -5.60 14.15 -20.23
CA LEU A 52 -6.50 14.00 -19.10
C LEU A 52 -5.88 13.10 -18.02
N LEU A 53 -5.27 11.98 -18.41
CA LEU A 53 -4.56 11.10 -17.46
C LEU A 53 -3.39 11.83 -16.79
N ALA A 54 -2.59 12.59 -17.55
CA ALA A 54 -1.48 13.36 -17.00
C ALA A 54 -1.98 14.43 -16.00
N TRP A 55 -3.05 15.14 -16.35
CA TRP A 55 -3.65 16.16 -15.49
C TRP A 55 -4.22 15.58 -14.20
N THR A 56 -4.91 14.44 -14.29
CA THR A 56 -5.53 13.77 -13.14
C THR A 56 -4.51 13.09 -12.23
N ARG A 57 -3.37 12.62 -12.76
CA ARG A 57 -2.25 12.10 -11.93
C ARG A 57 -1.65 13.15 -11.00
N GLN A 58 -1.64 14.42 -11.41
CA GLN A 58 -1.21 15.53 -10.54
C GLN A 58 -2.20 15.79 -9.38
N ARG A 59 -3.42 15.23 -9.48
CA ARG A 59 -4.56 15.43 -8.57
C ARG A 59 -5.17 14.08 -8.18
N ALA A 60 -4.32 13.09 -7.93
CA ALA A 60 -4.72 11.69 -7.81
C ALA A 60 -5.72 11.42 -6.67
N ASP A 61 -5.75 12.24 -5.62
CA ASP A 61 -6.65 12.04 -4.48
C ASP A 61 -8.10 12.48 -4.78
N ALA A 62 -8.30 13.48 -5.66
CA ALA A 62 -9.61 14.06 -5.94
C ALA A 62 -10.19 13.65 -7.29
N SER A 63 -9.33 13.42 -8.29
CA SER A 63 -9.75 13.13 -9.68
C SER A 63 -10.56 11.84 -9.87
N PRO A 64 -10.30 10.74 -9.12
CA PRO A 64 -11.04 9.49 -9.34
C PRO A 64 -12.55 9.62 -9.15
N GLU A 65 -13.00 10.43 -8.20
CA GLU A 65 -14.45 10.63 -7.97
C GLU A 65 -15.09 11.40 -9.13
N ALA A 66 -14.44 12.47 -9.62
CA ALA A 66 -14.93 13.23 -10.75
C ALA A 66 -15.02 12.38 -12.03
N LEU A 67 -14.00 11.56 -12.31
CA LEU A 67 -14.01 10.63 -13.44
C LEU A 67 -15.08 9.54 -13.30
N TYR A 68 -15.30 9.03 -12.09
CA TYR A 68 -16.36 8.07 -11.82
C TYR A 68 -17.74 8.64 -12.14
N GLN A 69 -18.05 9.83 -11.63
CA GLN A 69 -19.31 10.52 -11.91
C GLN A 69 -19.47 10.76 -13.41
N GLN A 70 -18.43 11.29 -14.08
CA GLN A 70 -18.46 11.53 -15.52
C GLN A 70 -18.65 10.24 -16.33
N SER A 71 -18.03 9.13 -15.92
CA SER A 71 -18.20 7.83 -16.60
C SER A 71 -19.63 7.29 -16.53
N ARG A 72 -20.43 7.77 -15.57
CA ARG A 72 -21.83 7.37 -15.37
C ARG A 72 -22.82 8.35 -15.99
N SER A 73 -22.55 9.65 -15.93
CA SER A 73 -23.50 10.70 -16.31
C SER A 73 -23.31 11.26 -17.72
N ALA A 74 -22.14 11.04 -18.34
CA ALA A 74 -21.88 11.56 -19.68
C ALA A 74 -22.87 11.00 -20.71
N ALA A 75 -23.45 11.89 -21.52
CA ALA A 75 -24.42 11.52 -22.55
C ALA A 75 -23.77 10.64 -23.64
N GLU A 76 -22.58 11.02 -24.07
CA GLU A 76 -21.84 10.32 -25.13
C GLU A 76 -21.20 9.01 -24.63
N PRO A 77 -21.48 7.85 -25.27
CA PRO A 77 -20.89 6.56 -24.90
C PRO A 77 -19.36 6.55 -24.94
N GLU A 78 -18.75 7.22 -25.93
CA GLU A 78 -17.29 7.29 -26.09
C GLU A 78 -16.65 8.01 -24.90
N GLN A 79 -17.26 9.12 -24.45
CA GLN A 79 -16.77 9.87 -23.30
C GLN A 79 -16.88 9.04 -22.02
N ARG A 80 -17.98 8.29 -21.84
CA ARG A 80 -18.14 7.37 -20.69
C ARG A 80 -17.03 6.33 -20.65
N GLN A 81 -16.78 5.66 -21.77
CA GLN A 81 -15.78 4.61 -21.88
C GLN A 81 -14.37 5.14 -21.61
N ARG A 82 -14.00 6.29 -22.19
CA ARG A 82 -12.67 6.88 -21.99
C ARG A 82 -12.45 7.40 -20.58
N CYS A 83 -13.46 8.02 -19.97
CA CYS A 83 -13.39 8.41 -18.56
C CYS A 83 -13.17 7.20 -17.65
N LEU A 84 -13.86 6.08 -17.94
CA LEU A 84 -13.67 4.84 -17.21
C LEU A 84 -12.25 4.28 -17.40
N GLY A 85 -11.69 4.40 -18.61
CA GLY A 85 -10.31 4.02 -18.91
C GLY A 85 -9.28 4.82 -18.09
N VAL A 86 -9.39 6.15 -18.09
CA VAL A 86 -8.53 7.02 -17.27
C VAL A 86 -8.70 6.73 -15.79
N LEU A 87 -9.93 6.53 -15.34
CA LEU A 87 -10.22 6.15 -13.96
C LEU A 87 -9.51 4.84 -13.58
N ARG A 88 -9.59 3.82 -14.44
CA ARG A 88 -8.91 2.53 -14.22
C ARG A 88 -7.41 2.71 -14.05
N GLU A 89 -6.77 3.51 -14.90
CA GLU A 89 -5.33 3.80 -14.79
C GLU A 89 -4.99 4.44 -13.45
N LEU A 90 -5.73 5.48 -13.01
CA LEU A 90 -5.48 6.13 -11.72
C LEU A 90 -5.68 5.20 -10.52
N VAL A 91 -6.72 4.38 -10.56
CA VAL A 91 -7.00 3.40 -9.50
C VAL A 91 -5.94 2.30 -9.48
N CYS A 92 -5.40 1.92 -10.64
CA CYS A 92 -4.24 1.02 -10.73
C CYS A 92 -2.95 1.68 -10.20
N ASP A 93 -2.73 2.97 -10.44
CA ASP A 93 -1.62 3.72 -9.85
C ASP A 93 -1.75 3.75 -8.31
N GLU A 94 -2.97 3.93 -7.80
CA GLU A 94 -3.26 3.84 -6.37
C GLU A 94 -2.93 2.44 -5.81
N TYR A 95 -3.38 1.38 -6.48
CA TYR A 95 -3.03 -0.01 -6.12
C TYR A 95 -1.52 -0.22 -6.00
N LEU A 96 -0.74 0.33 -6.95
CA LEU A 96 0.71 0.20 -6.94
C LEU A 96 1.36 0.97 -5.78
N ARG A 97 0.81 2.12 -5.38
CA ARG A 97 1.30 2.95 -4.26
C ARG A 97 0.89 2.43 -2.88
N ASN A 98 -0.32 1.88 -2.75
CA ASN A 98 -0.94 1.52 -1.48
C ASN A 98 -0.79 0.04 -1.12
N GLY A 99 0.02 -0.73 -1.85
CA GLY A 99 0.23 -2.13 -1.52
C GLY A 99 1.01 -2.35 -0.21
N VAL A 100 0.87 -3.54 0.34
CA VAL A 100 1.53 -3.94 1.60
C VAL A 100 3.03 -4.15 1.41
N GLY A 101 3.78 -3.92 2.48
CA GLY A 101 5.23 -4.07 2.52
C GLY A 101 5.70 -5.50 2.22
N TYR A 102 6.85 -5.58 1.55
CA TYR A 102 7.47 -6.83 1.16
C TYR A 102 8.99 -6.70 1.13
N VAL A 103 9.68 -7.67 1.73
CA VAL A 103 11.14 -7.74 1.74
C VAL A 103 11.65 -8.74 0.70
N GLY A 104 10.96 -9.87 0.52
CA GLY A 104 11.35 -10.92 -0.45
C GLY A 104 12.33 -11.95 0.10
N PHE A 105 11.95 -12.60 1.19
CA PHE A 105 12.71 -13.72 1.73
C PHE A 105 11.78 -14.79 2.28
N ARG A 106 12.25 -16.03 2.26
CA ARG A 106 11.67 -17.14 3.00
C ARG A 106 12.24 -17.17 4.40
N MET A 107 11.35 -17.42 5.35
CA MET A 107 11.71 -17.67 6.74
C MET A 107 11.48 -19.11 7.16
N ASN A 108 12.20 -19.55 8.18
CA ASN A 108 11.88 -20.76 8.93
C ASN A 108 10.58 -20.51 9.73
N PRO A 109 9.58 -21.40 9.65
CA PRO A 109 8.36 -21.25 10.46
C PRO A 109 8.65 -21.33 11.97
N ASN A 110 9.73 -22.02 12.36
CA ASN A 110 10.14 -22.15 13.75
C ASN A 110 10.99 -20.95 14.18
N THR A 111 10.67 -20.42 15.35
CA THR A 111 11.45 -19.37 16.01
C THR A 111 12.66 -19.98 16.74
N GLU A 112 13.76 -19.24 16.79
CA GLU A 112 14.99 -19.66 17.43
C GLU A 112 15.38 -18.69 18.56
N ALA A 113 15.80 -19.24 19.71
CA ALA A 113 16.34 -18.45 20.81
C ALA A 113 17.82 -18.11 20.54
N VAL A 114 18.16 -16.84 20.55
CA VAL A 114 19.49 -16.31 20.27
C VAL A 114 20.05 -15.63 21.50
N LYS A 115 21.19 -16.12 21.99
CA LYS A 115 21.93 -15.45 23.07
C LYS A 115 22.77 -14.33 22.46
N VAL A 116 22.27 -13.10 22.60
CA VAL A 116 23.00 -11.91 22.19
C VAL A 116 24.06 -11.57 23.25
N PRO A 117 25.34 -11.35 22.86
CA PRO A 117 26.37 -10.93 23.81
C PRO A 117 25.99 -9.64 24.55
N GLY A 118 26.12 -9.65 25.87
CA GLY A 118 25.79 -8.50 26.72
C GLY A 118 24.33 -8.43 27.19
N GLU A 119 23.47 -9.37 26.79
CA GLU A 119 22.09 -9.47 27.28
C GLU A 119 21.91 -10.68 28.19
N ASP A 120 21.15 -10.52 29.28
CA ASP A 120 20.89 -11.59 30.25
C ASP A 120 19.91 -12.63 29.71
N LEU A 121 18.87 -12.17 29.01
CA LEU A 121 17.83 -13.02 28.42
C LEU A 121 18.10 -13.27 26.92
N PRO A 122 17.75 -14.45 26.39
CA PRO A 122 17.79 -14.68 24.95
C PRO A 122 16.73 -13.84 24.25
N ARG A 123 17.02 -13.45 23.01
CA ARG A 123 16.02 -12.91 22.08
C ARG A 123 15.44 -14.02 21.24
N PHE A 124 14.23 -13.81 20.73
CA PHE A 124 13.62 -14.72 19.77
C PHE A 124 13.85 -14.17 18.35
N ALA A 125 14.26 -15.05 17.45
CA ALA A 125 14.63 -14.71 16.10
C ALA A 125 13.98 -15.63 15.09
N VAL A 126 13.78 -15.11 13.88
CA VAL A 126 13.33 -15.89 12.75
C VAL A 126 14.46 -16.01 11.75
N ARG A 127 14.82 -17.26 11.41
CA ARG A 127 15.89 -17.54 10.46
C ARG A 127 15.44 -17.27 9.03
N VAL A 128 16.24 -16.47 8.32
CA VAL A 128 16.15 -16.31 6.88
C VAL A 128 16.68 -17.58 6.23
N LEU A 129 15.83 -18.29 5.49
CA LEU A 129 16.22 -19.50 4.76
C LEU A 129 16.78 -19.16 3.38
N GLN A 130 16.11 -18.26 2.68
CA GLN A 130 16.46 -17.88 1.31
C GLN A 130 15.99 -16.46 1.05
N VAL A 131 16.77 -15.70 0.28
CA VAL A 131 16.38 -14.37 -0.19
C VAL A 131 16.11 -14.45 -1.67
N GLU A 132 14.97 -13.92 -2.10
CA GLU A 132 14.53 -13.97 -3.48
C GLU A 132 15.31 -12.95 -4.33
N PRO A 133 15.82 -13.31 -5.52
CA PRO A 133 16.53 -12.38 -6.39
C PRO A 133 15.72 -11.12 -6.72
N ASP A 134 16.42 -10.00 -6.94
CA ASP A 134 15.85 -8.70 -7.31
C ASP A 134 14.81 -8.09 -6.36
N THR A 135 14.62 -8.71 -5.19
CA THR A 135 13.77 -8.18 -4.13
C THR A 135 14.50 -7.13 -3.27
N PRO A 136 13.76 -6.33 -2.48
CA PRO A 136 14.36 -5.38 -1.56
C PRO A 136 15.38 -5.98 -0.60
N GLY A 137 15.10 -7.18 -0.06
CA GLY A 137 16.00 -7.90 0.83
C GLY A 137 17.30 -8.27 0.13
N HIS A 138 17.21 -8.79 -1.10
CA HIS A 138 18.39 -9.11 -1.90
C HIS A 138 19.25 -7.87 -2.18
N LYS A 139 18.61 -6.78 -2.62
CA LYS A 139 19.28 -5.50 -2.91
C LYS A 139 19.91 -4.86 -1.68
N ALA A 140 19.32 -5.07 -0.50
CA ALA A 140 19.84 -4.60 0.77
C ALA A 140 20.99 -5.47 1.30
N GLY A 141 21.24 -6.66 0.76
CA GLY A 141 22.27 -7.58 1.26
C GLY A 141 21.81 -8.43 2.45
N LEU A 142 20.51 -8.71 2.54
CA LEU A 142 19.98 -9.78 3.40
C LEU A 142 20.49 -11.13 2.88
N LEU A 143 20.90 -12.02 3.76
CA LEU A 143 21.51 -13.30 3.40
C LEU A 143 20.74 -14.48 4.02
N GLY A 144 20.78 -15.63 3.35
CA GLY A 144 20.37 -16.89 3.96
C GLY A 144 21.24 -17.20 5.17
N GLY A 145 20.62 -17.61 6.27
CA GLY A 145 21.26 -17.85 7.56
C GLY A 145 21.12 -16.71 8.57
N ASP A 146 20.76 -15.50 8.13
CA ASP A 146 20.51 -14.36 9.02
C ASP A 146 19.40 -14.69 10.03
N LEU A 147 19.58 -14.23 11.27
CA LEU A 147 18.56 -14.33 12.32
C LEU A 147 17.92 -12.95 12.49
N LEU A 148 16.68 -12.81 12.03
CA LEU A 148 15.93 -11.58 12.17
C LEU A 148 15.36 -11.47 13.58
N LEU A 149 15.81 -10.45 14.32
CA LEU A 149 15.45 -10.19 15.71
C LEU A 149 14.34 -9.13 15.85
N GLY A 150 14.11 -8.34 14.81
CA GLY A 150 13.19 -7.22 14.87
C GLY A 150 13.20 -6.32 13.65
N VAL A 151 12.35 -5.30 13.69
CA VAL A 151 12.22 -4.25 12.66
C VAL A 151 12.07 -2.90 13.35
N ASP A 152 12.89 -1.93 12.97
CA ASP A 152 13.01 -0.61 13.61
C ASP A 152 13.20 -0.77 15.13
N ASP A 153 12.41 -0.07 15.93
CA ASP A 153 12.51 -0.11 17.40
C ASP A 153 11.86 -1.36 18.01
N ILE A 154 11.26 -2.24 17.20
CA ILE A 154 10.56 -3.43 17.68
C ILE A 154 11.51 -4.63 17.66
N VAL A 155 11.67 -5.27 18.82
CA VAL A 155 12.40 -6.52 19.00
C VAL A 155 11.42 -7.59 19.49
N TRP A 156 11.57 -8.81 18.98
CA TRP A 156 10.70 -9.91 19.36
C TRP A 156 11.22 -10.69 20.57
N HIS A 157 10.30 -10.94 21.50
CA HIS A 157 10.58 -11.59 22.78
C HIS A 157 9.70 -12.83 23.04
N GLN A 158 8.93 -13.29 22.04
CA GLN A 158 7.96 -14.38 22.18
C GLN A 158 8.18 -15.49 21.13
N GLU A 159 7.69 -16.69 21.43
CA GLU A 159 7.91 -17.89 20.61
C GLU A 159 7.19 -17.86 19.24
N ASP A 160 6.09 -17.12 19.09
CA ASP A 160 5.32 -17.02 17.81
C ASP A 160 5.83 -15.93 16.86
N THR A 161 7.15 -15.73 16.81
CA THR A 161 7.75 -14.61 16.10
C THR A 161 7.50 -14.66 14.58
N SER A 162 7.40 -15.83 13.94
CA SER A 162 7.28 -15.94 12.48
C SER A 162 6.01 -15.29 11.90
N THR A 163 4.85 -15.49 12.53
CA THR A 163 3.60 -14.81 12.16
C THR A 163 3.72 -13.31 12.40
N VAL A 164 4.26 -12.92 13.56
CA VAL A 164 4.44 -11.51 13.94
C VAL A 164 5.34 -10.77 12.95
N VAL A 165 6.42 -11.38 12.46
CA VAL A 165 7.29 -10.79 11.43
C VAL A 165 6.51 -10.47 10.17
N SER A 166 5.79 -11.47 9.65
CA SER A 166 5.08 -11.36 8.38
C SER A 166 3.98 -10.30 8.47
N GLU A 167 3.18 -10.32 9.54
CA GLU A 167 2.14 -9.33 9.80
C GLU A 167 2.73 -7.93 9.98
N LYS A 168 3.85 -7.82 10.71
CA LYS A 168 4.51 -6.54 10.92
C LYS A 168 5.01 -5.93 9.62
N ILE A 169 5.69 -6.71 8.77
CA ILE A 169 6.16 -6.24 7.46
C ILE A 169 4.97 -5.81 6.59
N LYS A 170 3.89 -6.61 6.56
CA LYS A 170 2.68 -6.30 5.79
C LYS A 170 1.91 -5.09 6.33
N SER A 171 2.08 -4.73 7.60
CA SER A 171 1.46 -3.55 8.21
C SER A 171 2.05 -2.23 7.68
N PHE A 172 3.27 -2.27 7.15
CA PHE A 172 3.88 -1.10 6.51
C PHE A 172 3.43 -0.96 5.07
N LYS A 173 3.43 0.28 4.57
CA LYS A 173 3.21 0.56 3.14
C LYS A 173 4.43 0.21 2.32
N ALA A 174 4.24 -0.19 1.07
CA ALA A 174 5.31 -0.24 0.08
C ALA A 174 6.06 1.12 0.02
N GLY A 175 7.36 1.08 -0.18
CA GLY A 175 8.25 2.24 -0.19
C GLY A 175 8.69 2.74 1.19
N THR A 176 8.09 2.24 2.28
CA THR A 176 8.50 2.60 3.65
C THR A 176 9.94 2.16 3.91
N LYS A 177 10.77 3.07 4.41
CA LYS A 177 12.12 2.75 4.88
C LYS A 177 12.04 2.15 6.27
N VAL A 178 12.64 0.98 6.44
CA VAL A 178 12.71 0.26 7.71
C VAL A 178 14.13 -0.23 7.94
N THR A 179 14.48 -0.52 9.18
CA THR A 179 15.76 -1.11 9.56
C THR A 179 15.52 -2.50 10.11
N LEU A 180 15.97 -3.55 9.40
CA LEU A 180 15.92 -4.91 9.93
C LEU A 180 17.03 -5.09 10.97
N LYS A 181 16.67 -5.58 12.15
CA LYS A 181 17.64 -5.93 13.20
C LYS A 181 18.02 -7.39 13.05
N LEU A 182 19.26 -7.65 12.64
CA LEU A 182 19.75 -8.99 12.34
C LEU A 182 20.81 -9.42 13.37
N PHE A 183 20.93 -10.72 13.55
CA PHE A 183 22.09 -11.36 14.14
C PHE A 183 22.78 -12.21 13.09
N ARG A 184 24.00 -11.82 12.73
CA ARG A 184 24.80 -12.43 11.67
C ARG A 184 26.20 -12.69 12.23
N GLU A 185 26.66 -13.93 12.13
CA GLU A 185 28.02 -14.32 12.54
C GLU A 185 28.40 -13.87 13.96
N GLY A 186 27.47 -13.96 14.90
CA GLY A 186 27.72 -13.59 16.30
C GLY A 186 27.58 -12.09 16.61
N LYS A 187 27.18 -11.25 15.64
CA LYS A 187 27.10 -9.80 15.78
C LYS A 187 25.72 -9.27 15.43
N LEU A 188 25.32 -8.18 16.10
CA LEU A 188 24.15 -7.41 15.72
C LEU A 188 24.45 -6.57 14.47
N VAL A 189 23.53 -6.60 13.51
CA VAL A 189 23.60 -5.84 12.26
C VAL A 189 22.27 -5.13 12.05
N ASP A 190 22.31 -3.80 11.94
CA ASP A 190 21.16 -2.99 11.52
C ASP A 190 21.22 -2.84 10.00
N LEU A 191 20.21 -3.39 9.31
CA LEU A 191 20.14 -3.43 7.85
C LEU A 191 19.01 -2.52 7.34
N PRO A 192 19.33 -1.27 6.92
CA PRO A 192 18.33 -0.36 6.37
C PRO A 192 17.89 -0.80 4.96
N LEU A 193 16.59 -0.81 4.71
CA LEU A 193 16.02 -1.08 3.38
C LEU A 193 14.71 -0.33 3.15
N ALA A 194 14.36 -0.12 1.88
CA ALA A 194 13.04 0.36 1.50
C ALA A 194 12.17 -0.84 1.10
N LEU A 195 11.00 -0.99 1.74
CA LEU A 195 10.08 -2.09 1.43
C LEU A 195 9.57 -2.00 0.00
N GLY A 196 9.46 -3.14 -0.66
CA GLY A 196 8.78 -3.27 -1.94
C GLY A 196 7.28 -3.46 -1.75
N ARG A 197 6.53 -3.38 -2.85
CA ARG A 197 5.14 -3.84 -2.88
C ARG A 197 5.13 -5.36 -2.94
N ARG A 198 4.30 -6.00 -2.11
CA ARG A 198 4.09 -7.45 -2.22
C ARG A 198 3.50 -7.79 -3.60
N PRO A 199 4.16 -8.64 -4.40
CA PRO A 199 3.59 -9.13 -5.66
C PRO A 199 2.29 -9.91 -5.43
N ALA A 200 1.34 -9.81 -6.35
CA ALA A 200 0.12 -10.61 -6.32
C ALA A 200 0.43 -12.12 -6.40
N ALA A 201 1.50 -12.47 -7.12
CA ALA A 201 1.99 -13.84 -7.23
C ALA A 201 2.89 -14.27 -6.05
N ALA A 202 3.04 -13.47 -4.98
CA ALA A 202 3.98 -13.79 -3.90
C ALA A 202 3.74 -15.18 -3.28
N ASP A 203 2.48 -15.56 -3.09
CA ASP A 203 2.15 -16.87 -2.52
C ASP A 203 2.50 -17.99 -3.50
N LEU A 204 2.25 -17.79 -4.80
CA LEU A 204 2.63 -18.72 -5.87
C LEU A 204 4.16 -18.91 -5.94
N LEU A 205 4.92 -17.81 -5.87
CA LEU A 205 6.39 -17.82 -5.85
C LEU A 205 6.90 -18.57 -4.62
N GLN A 206 6.27 -18.36 -3.46
CA GLN A 206 6.62 -19.07 -2.24
C GLN A 206 6.42 -20.59 -2.37
N PHE A 207 5.32 -21.03 -3.01
CA PHE A 207 5.09 -22.45 -3.30
C PHE A 207 6.12 -23.04 -4.27
N GLN A 208 6.46 -22.33 -5.36
CA GLN A 208 7.46 -22.79 -6.35
C GLN A 208 8.78 -23.17 -5.68
N PHE A 209 9.34 -22.25 -4.91
CA PHE A 209 10.65 -22.46 -4.30
C PHE A 209 10.61 -23.42 -3.09
N GLY A 210 9.42 -23.79 -2.59
CA GLY A 210 9.25 -24.51 -1.30
C GLY A 210 9.07 -26.02 -1.43
N PHE A 211 8.53 -26.49 -2.55
CA PHE A 211 8.12 -27.90 -2.72
C PHE A 211 8.64 -28.56 -4.01
N GLY A 212 9.74 -28.05 -4.59
CA GLY A 212 10.20 -28.53 -5.90
C GLY A 212 9.15 -28.31 -7.00
N GLY A 213 8.34 -27.27 -6.85
CA GLY A 213 7.27 -26.93 -7.79
C GLY A 213 7.85 -26.56 -9.15
N MET A 214 7.07 -26.81 -10.21
CA MET A 214 7.44 -26.39 -11.56
C MET A 214 7.69 -24.89 -11.60
N PRO A 215 8.70 -24.41 -12.38
CA PRO A 215 8.96 -22.99 -12.54
C PRO A 215 7.70 -22.26 -13.00
N ILE A 216 7.31 -21.21 -12.27
CA ILE A 216 6.20 -20.37 -12.69
C ILE A 216 6.73 -19.43 -13.76
N GLY A 217 6.15 -19.53 -14.95
CA GLY A 217 6.52 -18.67 -16.08
C GLY A 217 6.16 -17.20 -15.82
N PRO A 218 6.87 -16.25 -16.46
CA PRO A 218 6.62 -14.82 -16.30
C PRO A 218 5.19 -14.42 -16.68
N GLU A 219 4.55 -15.16 -17.59
CA GLU A 219 3.15 -14.95 -17.98
C GLU A 219 2.17 -15.17 -16.82
N ALA A 220 2.38 -16.20 -16.00
CA ALA A 220 1.52 -16.47 -14.85
C ALA A 220 1.67 -15.38 -13.76
N ILE A 221 2.89 -14.87 -13.56
CA ILE A 221 3.16 -13.75 -12.64
C ILE A 221 2.45 -12.47 -13.15
N ALA A 222 2.60 -12.16 -14.43
CA ALA A 222 1.93 -11.02 -15.06
C ALA A 222 0.39 -11.17 -15.04
N GLY A 223 -0.11 -12.39 -15.23
CA GLY A 223 -1.53 -12.73 -15.13
C GLY A 223 -2.09 -12.47 -13.73
N ALA A 224 -1.39 -12.94 -12.69
CA ALA A 224 -1.79 -12.68 -11.30
C ALA A 224 -1.83 -11.19 -10.99
N GLU A 225 -0.86 -10.41 -11.48
CA GLU A 225 -0.85 -8.94 -11.33
C GLU A 225 -2.02 -8.26 -12.06
N ARG A 226 -2.34 -8.71 -13.28
CA ARG A 226 -3.50 -8.21 -14.03
C ARG A 226 -4.79 -8.50 -13.26
N THR A 227 -5.00 -9.73 -12.85
CA THR A 227 -6.18 -10.13 -12.06
C THR A 227 -6.31 -9.30 -10.77
N ALA A 228 -5.21 -9.11 -10.04
CA ALA A 228 -5.23 -8.34 -8.80
C ALA A 228 -5.59 -6.85 -9.02
N LYS A 229 -5.08 -6.23 -10.09
CA LYS A 229 -5.46 -4.86 -10.48
C LYS A 229 -6.94 -4.78 -10.85
N ASP A 230 -7.43 -5.75 -11.60
CA ASP A 230 -8.82 -5.82 -12.05
C ASP A 230 -9.78 -5.97 -10.86
N GLU A 231 -9.49 -6.89 -9.95
CA GLU A 231 -10.24 -7.07 -8.70
C GLU A 231 -10.22 -5.81 -7.84
N TYR A 232 -9.06 -5.16 -7.70
CA TYR A 232 -8.96 -3.91 -6.96
C TYR A 232 -9.83 -2.81 -7.56
N PHE A 233 -9.81 -2.65 -8.89
CA PHE A 233 -10.66 -1.72 -9.60
C PHE A 233 -12.15 -2.02 -9.41
N HIS A 234 -12.56 -3.29 -9.51
CA HIS A 234 -13.94 -3.69 -9.27
C HIS A 234 -14.41 -3.42 -7.83
N ARG A 235 -13.58 -3.71 -6.83
CA ARG A 235 -13.87 -3.36 -5.43
C ARG A 235 -14.01 -1.86 -5.24
N TRP A 236 -13.13 -1.07 -5.87
CA TRP A 236 -13.17 0.39 -5.83
C TRP A 236 -14.49 0.96 -6.37
N LEU A 237 -15.00 0.40 -7.48
CA LEU A 237 -16.29 0.78 -8.06
C LEU A 237 -17.47 0.34 -7.18
N ALA A 238 -17.44 -0.90 -6.67
CA ALA A 238 -18.50 -1.44 -5.82
C ALA A 238 -18.68 -0.62 -4.53
N ALA A 239 -17.58 -0.18 -3.91
CA ALA A 239 -17.59 0.63 -2.71
C ALA A 239 -18.25 2.01 -2.89
N ARG A 240 -18.29 2.54 -4.12
CA ARG A 240 -18.96 3.81 -4.44
C ARG A 240 -20.41 3.62 -4.82
N LYS A 241 -20.71 2.57 -5.60
CA LYS A 241 -22.09 2.19 -5.90
C LYS A 241 -22.92 1.94 -4.64
N ALA A 242 -22.31 1.46 -3.55
CA ALA A 242 -23.00 1.25 -2.27
C ALA A 242 -23.27 2.55 -1.48
N LYS A 243 -22.69 3.68 -1.88
CA LYS A 243 -22.88 4.99 -1.24
C LYS A 243 -23.87 5.90 -1.98
N ASP A 244 -24.19 5.56 -3.24
CA ASP A 244 -25.22 6.20 -4.07
C ASP A 244 -26.62 5.69 -3.66
#